data_AF-A0A2U3F5A4-F1
#
_entry.id   AF-A0A2U3F5A4-F1
#
_cell.length_a   1.000
_cell.length_b   1.000
_cell.length_c   1.000
_cell.angle_alpha   90.00
_cell.angle_beta   90.00
_cell.angle_gamma   90.00
#
_symmetry.space_group_name_H-M   'P 1'
#
loop_
_entity.id
_entity.type
_entity.pdbx_description
1 polymer ?
#
loop_
_entity_poly.entity_id
_entity_poly.type
_entity_poly.pdbx_seq_one_letter_code
_entity_poly.pdbx_strand_id
1 'polypeptide(L)'
;PNFHAGGGMFSRSIAAQTEQQFLTQGYDAMLSAEKTAWAGCLQSNAPYAVWRGASSLVAGVEPEWEAQFLSLPCPVTLIFGELSLPDDDVESLKQKGVEVKIIPAAGHSMSWENPSALAQTIVGCMAR
;
A
#
# COMPACT_ATOMS: atom_id res chain seq x y z
N PRO A 1 -1.65 6.03 2.99
CA PRO A 1 -1.96 4.71 2.36
C PRO A 1 -2.74 4.95 1.05
N ASN A 2 -3.28 3.96 0.35
CA ASN A 2 -4.10 4.26 -0.84
C ASN A 2 -5.60 4.27 -0.49
N PHE A 3 -6.01 5.20 0.38
CA PHE A 3 -7.41 5.33 0.81
C PHE A 3 -8.32 6.04 -0.20
N HIS A 4 -7.72 6.81 -1.10
CA HIS A 4 -8.42 7.61 -2.10
C HIS A 4 -8.09 7.13 -3.51
N ALA A 5 -8.98 7.43 -4.45
CA ALA A 5 -8.75 7.19 -5.87
C ALA A 5 -7.53 7.98 -6.38
N GLY A 6 -7.05 7.64 -7.59
CA GLY A 6 -5.90 8.28 -8.23
C GLY A 6 -4.56 7.55 -8.02
N GLY A 7 -4.49 6.61 -7.06
CA GLY A 7 -3.35 5.72 -6.86
C GLY A 7 -2.04 6.42 -6.48
N GLY A 8 -0.98 5.63 -6.25
CA GLY A 8 0.37 6.11 -5.96
C GLY A 8 1.26 6.21 -7.20
N MET A 9 2.54 6.61 -7.02
CA MET A 9 3.52 6.74 -8.10
C MET A 9 3.58 5.48 -9.00
N PHE A 10 3.71 4.30 -8.38
CA PHE A 10 3.82 3.04 -9.11
C PHE A 10 2.53 2.67 -9.84
N SER A 11 1.38 2.71 -9.17
CA SER A 11 0.13 2.29 -9.78
C SER A 11 -0.30 3.23 -10.92
N ARG A 12 -0.05 4.55 -10.80
CA ARG A 12 -0.27 5.49 -11.91
C ARG A 12 0.60 5.17 -13.12
N SER A 13 1.87 4.84 -12.93
CA SER A 13 2.78 4.48 -14.03
C SER A 13 2.36 3.18 -14.73
N ILE A 14 1.86 2.20 -13.98
CA ILE A 14 1.33 0.94 -14.52
C ILE A 14 0.04 1.19 -15.30
N ALA A 15 -0.92 1.90 -14.69
CA ALA A 15 -2.24 2.15 -15.26
C ALA A 15 -2.23 3.14 -16.44
N ALA A 16 -1.15 3.90 -16.64
CA ALA A 16 -0.96 4.75 -17.81
C ALA A 16 -0.77 3.96 -19.11
N GLN A 17 -0.45 2.68 -19.03
CA GLN A 17 -0.35 1.76 -20.16
C GLN A 17 -1.64 0.95 -20.28
N THR A 18 -1.99 0.51 -21.50
CA THR A 18 -3.06 -0.50 -21.65
C THR A 18 -2.62 -1.83 -21.04
N GLU A 19 -3.58 -2.67 -20.65
CA GLU A 19 -3.27 -4.02 -20.13
C GLU A 19 -2.39 -4.79 -21.11
N GLN A 20 -2.71 -4.75 -22.41
CA GLN A 20 -1.93 -5.42 -23.44
C GLN A 20 -0.49 -4.91 -23.53
N GLN A 21 -0.28 -3.59 -23.47
CA GLN A 21 1.07 -3.00 -23.50
C GLN A 21 1.89 -3.42 -22.28
N PHE A 22 1.27 -3.39 -21.10
CA PHE A 22 1.92 -3.82 -19.87
C PHE A 22 2.30 -5.30 -19.92
N LEU A 23 1.39 -6.16 -20.38
CA LEU A 23 1.65 -7.60 -20.50
C LEU A 23 2.73 -7.96 -21.51
N THR A 24 2.84 -7.19 -22.61
CA THR A 24 3.79 -7.52 -23.68
C THR A 24 5.19 -6.99 -23.39
N GLN A 25 5.32 -5.84 -22.71
CA GLN A 25 6.60 -5.16 -22.53
C GLN A 25 6.74 -4.47 -21.17
N GLY A 26 5.66 -3.85 -20.67
CA GLY A 26 5.74 -3.00 -19.47
C GLY A 26 6.14 -3.75 -18.20
N TYR A 27 5.67 -5.00 -18.02
CA TYR A 27 6.01 -5.81 -16.86
C TYR A 27 7.50 -6.19 -16.83
N ASP A 28 8.05 -6.72 -17.93
CA ASP A 28 9.45 -7.12 -18.00
C ASP A 28 10.39 -5.91 -17.87
N ALA A 29 10.01 -4.77 -18.46
CA ALA A 29 10.74 -3.52 -18.33
C ALA A 29 10.75 -3.02 -16.87
N MET A 30 9.59 -3.02 -16.21
CA MET A 30 9.46 -2.66 -14.80
C MET A 30 10.28 -3.58 -13.91
N LEU A 31 10.17 -4.89 -14.11
CA LEU A 31 10.88 -5.88 -13.31
C LEU A 31 12.40 -5.78 -13.49
N SER A 32 12.87 -5.54 -14.71
CA SER A 32 14.30 -5.36 -15.00
C SER A 32 14.86 -4.08 -14.38
N ALA A 33 14.03 -3.04 -14.27
CA ALA A 33 14.40 -1.75 -13.68
C ALA A 33 14.41 -1.77 -12.15
N GLU A 34 13.55 -2.57 -11.51
CA GLU A 34 13.43 -2.64 -10.05
C GLU A 34 14.69 -3.25 -9.40
N LYS A 35 15.24 -2.55 -8.40
CA LYS A 35 16.49 -2.95 -7.71
C LYS A 35 16.31 -3.23 -6.22
N THR A 36 15.14 -2.94 -5.67
CA THR A 36 14.81 -3.22 -4.28
C THR A 36 14.33 -4.67 -4.11
N ALA A 37 14.14 -5.09 -2.86
CA ALA A 37 13.53 -6.38 -2.53
C ALA A 37 12.13 -6.58 -3.16
N TRP A 38 11.47 -5.51 -3.60
CA TRP A 38 10.18 -5.57 -4.28
C TRP A 38 10.22 -6.33 -5.61
N ALA A 39 11.38 -6.45 -6.27
CA ALA A 39 11.52 -7.27 -7.47
C ALA A 39 11.07 -8.73 -7.26
N GLY A 40 11.37 -9.31 -6.09
CA GLY A 40 10.94 -10.67 -5.74
C GLY A 40 9.43 -10.80 -5.55
N CYS A 41 8.79 -9.78 -4.95
CA CYS A 41 7.34 -9.70 -4.87
C CYS A 41 6.72 -9.58 -6.26
N LEU A 42 7.26 -8.71 -7.11
CA LEU A 42 6.77 -8.51 -8.47
C LEU A 42 6.85 -9.83 -9.26
N GLN A 43 8.00 -10.51 -9.23
CA GLN A 43 8.20 -11.84 -9.87
C GLN A 43 7.20 -12.90 -9.43
N SER A 44 6.72 -12.82 -8.19
CA SER A 44 5.77 -13.78 -7.62
C SER A 44 4.32 -13.51 -8.03
N ASN A 45 4.05 -12.38 -8.71
CA ASN A 45 2.70 -12.01 -9.15
C ASN A 45 2.51 -12.26 -10.64
N ALA A 46 1.29 -12.62 -11.02
CA ALA A 46 0.92 -12.67 -12.43
C ALA A 46 0.89 -11.24 -13.02
N PRO A 47 1.51 -10.97 -14.19
CA PRO A 47 1.56 -9.62 -14.76
C PRO A 47 0.19 -8.96 -14.94
N TYR A 48 -0.84 -9.71 -15.32
CA TYR A 48 -2.20 -9.18 -15.46
C TYR A 48 -2.80 -8.76 -14.11
N ALA A 49 -2.45 -9.46 -13.02
CA ALA A 49 -2.93 -9.12 -11.69
C ALA A 49 -2.29 -7.81 -11.20
N VAL A 50 -1.01 -7.61 -11.49
CA VAL A 50 -0.31 -6.35 -11.21
C VAL A 50 -0.98 -5.19 -11.94
N TRP A 51 -1.22 -5.33 -13.24
CA TRP A 51 -1.88 -4.27 -14.02
C TRP A 51 -3.30 -3.99 -13.53
N ARG A 52 -4.13 -5.03 -13.37
CA ARG A 52 -5.52 -4.85 -12.94
C ARG A 52 -5.62 -4.28 -11.53
N GLY A 53 -4.75 -4.70 -10.62
CA GLY A 53 -4.66 -4.13 -9.27
C GLY A 53 -4.30 -2.66 -9.30
N ALA A 54 -3.28 -2.28 -10.08
CA ALA A 54 -2.89 -0.88 -10.24
C ALA A 54 -3.99 -0.02 -10.89
N SER A 55 -4.60 -0.51 -11.97
CA SER A 55 -5.68 0.19 -12.67
C SER A 55 -6.92 0.34 -11.79
N SER A 56 -7.31 -0.70 -11.06
CA SER A 56 -8.41 -0.64 -10.09
C SER A 56 -8.12 0.36 -8.97
N LEU A 57 -6.88 0.40 -8.48
CA LEU A 57 -6.46 1.34 -7.45
C LEU A 57 -6.53 2.79 -7.94
N VAL A 58 -6.13 3.05 -9.18
CA VAL A 58 -6.19 4.38 -9.79
C VAL A 58 -7.65 4.80 -10.05
N ALA A 59 -8.47 3.88 -10.56
CA ALA A 59 -9.89 4.14 -10.80
C ALA A 59 -10.65 4.44 -9.49
N GLY A 60 -10.26 3.79 -8.39
CA GLY A 60 -10.96 3.91 -7.11
C GLY A 60 -12.27 3.15 -7.08
N VAL A 61 -13.05 3.37 -6.02
CA VAL A 61 -14.35 2.74 -5.75
C VAL A 61 -15.28 3.73 -5.07
N GLU A 62 -16.58 3.45 -5.10
CA GLU A 62 -17.61 4.20 -4.40
C GLU A 62 -18.42 3.25 -3.48
N PRO A 63 -18.49 3.49 -2.16
CA PRO A 63 -17.80 4.56 -1.41
C PRO A 63 -16.28 4.37 -1.37
N GLU A 64 -15.51 5.45 -1.19
CA GLU A 64 -14.04 5.40 -1.15
C GLU A 64 -13.50 4.40 -0.12
N TRP A 65 -12.26 3.92 -0.34
CA TRP A 65 -11.64 2.95 0.56
C TRP A 65 -11.53 3.45 2.00
N GLU A 66 -11.29 4.75 2.22
CA GLU A 66 -11.30 5.33 3.56
C GLU A 66 -12.65 5.14 4.26
N ALA A 67 -13.75 5.47 3.56
CA ALA A 67 -15.10 5.34 4.09
C ALA A 67 -15.45 3.87 4.38
N GLN A 68 -15.05 2.95 3.49
CA GLN A 68 -15.21 1.52 3.72
C GLN A 68 -14.41 1.06 4.95
N PHE A 69 -13.14 1.47 5.06
CA PHE A 69 -12.27 1.13 6.19
C PHE A 69 -12.86 1.60 7.53
N LEU A 70 -13.39 2.82 7.57
CA LEU A 70 -14.05 3.39 8.76
C LEU A 70 -15.40 2.75 9.07
N SER A 71 -16.05 2.14 8.08
CA SER A 71 -17.33 1.44 8.26
C SER A 71 -17.20 0.00 8.76
N LEU A 72 -15.97 -0.53 8.88
CA LEU A 72 -15.76 -1.90 9.33
C LEU A 72 -16.33 -2.10 10.74
N PRO A 73 -17.07 -3.19 11.00
CA PRO A 73 -17.73 -3.42 12.29
C PRO A 73 -16.77 -3.91 13.39
N CYS A 74 -15.47 -3.94 13.11
CA CYS A 74 -14.43 -4.41 14.01
C CYS A 74 -13.43 -3.28 14.34
N PRO A 75 -12.69 -3.40 15.45
CA PRO A 75 -11.61 -2.47 15.74
C PRO A 75 -10.56 -2.46 14.62
N VAL A 76 -10.19 -1.27 14.16
CA VAL A 76 -9.17 -1.06 13.15
C VAL A 76 -7.98 -0.30 13.74
N THR A 77 -6.77 -0.72 13.36
CA THR A 77 -5.53 0.00 13.69
C THR A 77 -4.75 0.20 12.40
N LEU A 78 -4.30 1.44 12.15
CA LEU A 78 -3.38 1.74 11.07
C LEU A 78 -1.94 1.62 11.59
N ILE A 79 -1.13 0.78 10.93
CA ILE A 79 0.31 0.72 11.17
C ILE A 79 1.01 1.47 10.04
N PHE A 80 1.92 2.40 10.38
CA PHE A 80 2.57 3.28 9.41
C PHE A 80 4.06 3.47 9.71
N GLY A 81 4.88 3.68 8.69
CA GLY A 81 6.32 3.89 8.85
C GLY A 81 6.67 5.34 9.16
N GLU A 82 7.57 5.56 10.12
CA GLU A 82 8.05 6.89 10.51
C GLU A 82 8.64 7.70 9.34
N LEU A 83 9.39 7.04 8.45
CA LEU A 83 10.07 7.70 7.33
C LEU A 83 9.11 8.09 6.19
N SER A 84 7.85 7.65 6.27
CA SER A 84 6.79 8.04 5.35
C SER A 84 5.98 9.24 5.84
N LEU A 85 6.30 9.80 7.01
CA LEU A 85 5.65 11.00 7.55
C LEU A 85 6.34 12.29 7.06
N PRO A 86 5.62 13.42 7.02
CA PRO A 86 4.20 13.58 7.32
C PRO A 86 3.30 13.00 6.21
N ASP A 87 2.08 12.60 6.59
CA ASP A 87 1.08 12.03 5.69
C ASP A 87 -0.33 12.47 6.14
N ASP A 88 -1.11 13.03 5.22
CA ASP A 88 -2.42 13.63 5.52
C ASP A 88 -3.45 12.57 5.94
N ASP A 89 -3.39 11.35 5.38
CA ASP A 89 -4.30 10.26 5.77
C ASP A 89 -4.05 9.86 7.23
N VAL A 90 -2.79 9.84 7.65
CA VAL A 90 -2.43 9.49 9.03
C VAL A 90 -3.06 10.46 10.02
N GLU A 91 -2.98 11.76 9.77
CA GLU A 91 -3.57 12.78 10.65
C GLU A 91 -5.11 12.78 10.58
N SER A 92 -5.67 12.66 9.37
CA SER A 92 -7.11 12.52 9.13
C SER A 92 -7.72 11.34 9.89
N LEU A 93 -7.08 10.17 9.84
CA LEU A 93 -7.57 8.95 10.51
C LEU A 93 -7.44 9.03 12.04
N LYS A 94 -6.36 9.62 12.57
CA LYS A 94 -6.26 9.90 14.01
C LYS A 94 -7.41 10.77 14.49
N GLN A 95 -7.75 11.82 13.76
CA GLN A 95 -8.86 12.72 14.10
C GLN A 95 -10.23 12.00 14.05
N LYS A 96 -10.36 10.99 13.19
CA LYS A 96 -11.55 10.12 13.08
C LYS A 96 -11.57 8.98 14.10
N GLY A 97 -10.63 8.96 15.05
CA GLY A 97 -10.59 8.00 16.15
C GLY A 97 -9.93 6.66 15.81
N VAL A 98 -9.32 6.52 14.64
CA VAL A 98 -8.52 5.34 14.30
C VAL A 98 -7.22 5.40 15.06
N GLU A 99 -6.89 4.31 15.75
CA GLU A 99 -5.58 4.20 16.36
C GLU A 99 -4.50 4.05 15.30
N VAL A 100 -3.44 4.86 15.42
CA VAL A 100 -2.26 4.77 14.56
C VAL A 100 -1.04 4.34 15.36
N LYS A 101 -0.35 3.31 14.88
CA LYS A 101 0.95 2.86 15.40
C LYS A 101 2.05 3.20 14.40
N ILE A 102 3.13 3.81 14.88
CA ILE A 102 4.27 4.18 14.04
C ILE A 102 5.41 3.19 14.23
N ILE A 103 5.94 2.65 13.13
CA ILE A 103 7.13 1.82 13.11
C ILE A 103 8.36 2.73 12.96
N PRO A 104 9.28 2.76 13.95
CA PRO A 104 10.44 3.64 13.91
C PRO A 104 11.44 3.18 12.84
N ALA A 105 12.15 4.14 12.25
CA ALA A 105 13.19 3.91 11.25
C ALA A 105 12.76 3.02 10.06
N ALA A 106 11.49 3.14 9.64
CA ALA A 106 10.95 2.42 8.49
C ALA A 106 10.06 3.34 7.65
N GLY A 107 10.05 3.13 6.33
CA GLY A 107 9.14 3.76 5.38
C GLY A 107 7.93 2.86 5.08
N HIS A 108 7.54 2.79 3.81
CA HIS A 108 6.38 1.99 3.39
C HIS A 108 6.63 0.47 3.55
N SER A 109 7.86 0.02 3.39
CA SER A 109 8.25 -1.39 3.42
C SER A 109 8.66 -1.84 4.82
N MET A 110 7.82 -1.57 5.81
CA MET A 110 8.09 -1.82 7.24
C MET A 110 8.53 -3.26 7.54
N SER A 111 7.99 -4.24 6.81
CA SER A 111 8.33 -5.65 6.98
C SER A 111 9.75 -6.01 6.53
N TRP A 112 10.37 -5.20 5.68
CA TRP A 112 11.77 -5.34 5.26
C TRP A 112 12.69 -4.43 6.05
N GLU A 113 12.24 -3.20 6.32
CA GLU A 113 13.07 -2.16 6.94
C GLU A 113 13.19 -2.36 8.45
N ASN A 114 12.10 -2.74 9.14
CA ASN A 114 12.12 -3.00 10.58
C ASN A 114 11.14 -4.14 10.97
N PRO A 115 11.44 -5.39 10.55
CA PRO A 115 10.56 -6.54 10.78
C PRO A 115 10.29 -6.80 12.27
N SER A 116 11.27 -6.57 13.14
CA SER A 116 11.10 -6.78 14.58
C SER A 116 10.10 -5.81 15.20
N ALA A 117 10.21 -4.52 14.90
CA ALA A 117 9.28 -3.51 15.42
C ALA A 117 7.87 -3.70 14.84
N LEU A 118 7.77 -4.06 13.55
CA LEU A 118 6.48 -4.39 12.94
C LEU A 118 5.83 -5.59 13.63
N ALA A 119 6.56 -6.69 13.84
CA ALA A 119 6.03 -7.89 14.49
C ALA A 119 5.54 -7.60 15.92
N GLN A 120 6.33 -6.87 16.72
CA GLN A 120 5.95 -6.47 18.08
C GLN A 120 4.69 -5.60 18.09
N THR A 121 4.59 -4.68 17.13
CA THR A 121 3.41 -3.80 16.98
C THR A 121 2.16 -4.60 16.64
N ILE A 122 2.26 -5.55 15.70
CA ILE A 122 1.14 -6.45 15.34
C ILE A 122 0.67 -7.26 16.57
N VAL A 123 1.60 -7.84 17.34
CA VAL A 123 1.25 -8.54 18.59
C VAL A 123 0.52 -7.61 19.57
N GLY A 124 0.98 -6.37 19.72
CA GLY A 124 0.33 -5.36 20.56
C GLY A 124 -1.07 -4.95 20.09
N CYS A 125 -1.37 -5.06 18.79
CA CYS A 125 -2.70 -4.83 18.25
C CYS A 125 -3.68 -5.99 18.54
N MET A 126 -3.18 -7.23 18.63
CA MET A 126 -4.00 -8.43 18.84
C MET A 126 -4.35 -8.68 20.32
N ALA A 127 -3.58 -8.14 21.26
CA ALA A 127 -3.74 -8.41 22.69
C ALA A 127 -4.89 -7.62 23.36
N ARG A 128 -5.95 -7.30 22.61
CA ARG A 128 -7.09 -6.48 23.07
C ARG A 128 -8.37 -7.28 23.22
#